data_AF-A0A6A0HQS3-F1
#
_entry.id   AF-A0A6A0HQS3-F1
#
_cell.length_a   1.000
_cell.length_b   1.000
_cell.length_c   1.000
_cell.angle_alpha   90.00
_cell.angle_beta   90.00
_cell.angle_gamma   90.00
#
_symmetry.space_group_name_H-M   'P 1'
#
loop_
_entity.id
_entity.type
_entity.pdbx_description
1 polymer ?
#
loop_
_entity_poly.entity_id
_entity_poly.type
_entity_poly.pdbx_seq_one_letter_code
_entity_poly.pdbx_strand_id
1 'polypeptide(L)'
;MSKKDLIKTLTSEIEAKFPEAKIVKVASNPEIPGGTLLYVTRPENEDRLIALGEYASDRTVDILLDYGFHITVMPVVRNGEPVVA
;
A
#
# COMPACT_ATOMS: atom_id res chain seq x y z
N MET A 1 13.41 7.04 11.30
CA MET A 1 13.57 6.05 10.20
C MET A 1 13.37 6.77 8.87
N SER A 2 14.02 6.36 7.76
CA SER A 2 13.83 7.04 6.47
C SER A 2 12.52 6.61 5.78
N LYS A 3 11.98 7.44 4.87
CA LYS A 3 10.79 7.10 4.07
C LYS A 3 10.97 5.79 3.30
N LYS A 4 12.17 5.54 2.76
CA LYS A 4 12.50 4.32 2.01
C LYS A 4 12.44 3.08 2.91
N ASP A 5 12.96 3.19 4.14
CA ASP A 5 12.93 2.09 5.09
C ASP A 5 11.51 1.80 5.58
N LEU A 6 10.71 2.84 5.83
CA LEU A 6 9.29 2.72 6.17
C LEU A 6 8.50 2.00 5.06
N ILE A 7 8.71 2.39 3.79
CA ILE A 7 8.09 1.71 2.65
C ILE A 7 8.54 0.25 2.62
N LYS A 8 9.84 -0.04 2.77
CA LYS A 8 10.34 -1.42 2.76
C LYS A 8 9.70 -2.27 3.87
N THR A 9 9.61 -1.74 5.09
CA THR A 9 8.96 -2.42 6.21
C THR A 9 7.50 -2.66 5.92
N LEU A 10 6.75 -1.63 5.53
CA LEU A 10 5.32 -1.75 5.20
C LEU A 10 5.07 -2.79 4.10
N THR A 11 5.86 -2.78 3.03
CA THR A 11 5.74 -3.76 1.94
C THR A 11 6.00 -5.19 2.41
N SER A 12 6.99 -5.38 3.29
CA SER A 12 7.32 -6.70 3.84
C SER A 12 6.21 -7.21 4.78
N GLU A 13 5.65 -6.32 5.60
CA GLU A 13 4.52 -6.63 6.48
C GLU A 13 3.27 -7.02 5.66
N ILE A 14 2.95 -6.25 4.61
CA ILE A 14 1.82 -6.54 3.72
C ILE A 14 2.01 -7.89 3.05
N GLU A 15 3.16 -8.18 2.43
CA GLU A 15 3.38 -9.45 1.73
C GLU A 15 3.41 -10.67 2.66
N ALA A 16 3.83 -10.49 3.92
CA ALA A 16 3.80 -11.55 4.92
C ALA A 16 2.36 -11.90 5.37
N LYS A 17 1.50 -10.88 5.53
CA LYS A 17 0.10 -11.05 5.99
C LYS A 17 -0.87 -11.34 4.84
N PHE A 18 -0.56 -10.82 3.65
CA PHE A 18 -1.31 -10.93 2.42
C PHE A 18 -0.38 -11.41 1.29
N PRO A 19 -0.04 -12.72 1.24
CA PRO A 19 0.84 -13.27 0.22
C PRO A 19 0.39 -12.98 -1.22
N GLU A 20 -0.91 -12.80 -1.43
CA GLU A 20 -1.52 -12.43 -2.71
C GLU A 20 -1.43 -10.94 -3.07
N ALA A 21 -1.02 -10.07 -2.14
CA ALA A 21 -0.83 -8.63 -2.33
C ALA A 21 0.65 -8.28 -2.51
N LYS A 22 1.16 -8.46 -3.72
CA LYS A 22 2.54 -8.16 -4.14
C LYS A 22 2.67 -6.72 -4.57
N ILE A 23 3.82 -6.12 -4.28
CA ILE A 23 4.12 -4.77 -4.73
C ILE A 23 4.37 -4.76 -6.24
N VAL A 24 3.66 -3.88 -6.94
CA VAL A 24 3.80 -3.68 -8.38
C VAL A 24 4.59 -2.43 -8.69
N LYS A 25 4.28 -1.32 -8.01
CA LYS A 25 4.87 -0.01 -8.31
C LYS A 25 4.84 0.90 -7.08
N VAL A 26 5.88 1.71 -6.94
CA VAL A 26 5.90 2.87 -6.02
C VAL A 26 5.93 4.13 -6.88
N ALA A 27 5.05 5.09 -6.60
CA ALA A 27 4.96 6.35 -7.34
C ALA A 27 4.75 7.54 -6.40
N SER A 28 5.01 8.73 -6.89
CA SER A 28 4.57 9.97 -6.22
C SER A 28 3.05 10.10 -6.34
N ASN A 29 2.39 10.58 -5.29
CA ASN A 29 0.98 10.93 -5.34
C ASN A 29 0.83 12.30 -6.03
N PRO A 30 0.10 12.41 -7.15
CA PRO A 30 -0.09 13.69 -7.85
C PRO A 30 -0.99 14.68 -7.08
N GLU A 31 -1.85 14.20 -6.19
CA GLU A 31 -2.81 15.02 -5.44
C GLU A 31 -2.25 15.52 -4.11
N ILE A 32 -1.23 14.84 -3.58
CA ILE A 32 -0.66 15.13 -2.26
C ILE A 32 0.84 15.41 -2.41
N PRO A 33 1.29 16.67 -2.25
CA PRO A 33 2.70 17.01 -2.30
C PRO A 33 3.53 16.15 -1.34
N GLY A 34 4.55 15.48 -1.87
CA GLY A 34 5.40 14.56 -1.09
C GLY A 34 4.75 13.22 -0.73
N GLY A 35 3.49 12.99 -1.13
CA GLY A 35 2.78 11.74 -0.93
C GLY A 35 3.32 10.61 -1.81
N THR A 36 3.11 9.37 -1.38
CA THR A 36 3.51 8.16 -2.12
C THR A 36 2.33 7.23 -2.32
N LEU A 37 2.20 6.73 -3.55
CA LEU A 37 1.29 5.65 -3.90
C LEU A 37 2.06 4.34 -3.98
N LEU A 38 1.59 3.34 -3.24
CA LEU A 38 2.10 1.98 -3.25
C LEU A 38 1.07 1.09 -3.94
N TYR A 39 1.30 0.75 -5.20
CA TYR A 39 0.41 -0.11 -5.95
C TYR A 39 0.71 -1.57 -5.65
N VAL A 40 -0.35 -2.32 -5.30
CA VAL A 40 -0.27 -3.74 -4.96
C VAL A 40 -1.27 -4.56 -5.78
N THR A 41 -1.00 -5.85 -5.93
CA THR A 41 -1.98 -6.78 -6.49
C THR A 41 -3.19 -6.87 -5.56
N ARG A 42 -4.37 -6.88 -6.18
CA ARG A 42 -5.65 -6.95 -5.50
C ARG A 42 -5.94 -8.41 -5.13
N PRO A 43 -6.22 -8.74 -3.86
CA PRO A 43 -6.75 -10.05 -3.50
C PRO A 43 -8.03 -10.38 -4.28
N GLU A 44 -8.18 -11.62 -4.75
CA GLU A 44 -9.41 -12.05 -5.45
C GLU A 44 -10.61 -12.16 -4.51
N ASN A 45 -10.36 -12.58 -3.27
CA ASN A 45 -11.37 -12.65 -2.23
C ASN A 45 -11.66 -11.24 -1.68
N GLU A 46 -12.94 -10.88 -1.61
CA GLU A 46 -13.37 -9.54 -1.19
C GLU A 46 -13.10 -9.26 0.30
N ASP A 47 -13.32 -10.23 1.18
CA ASP A 47 -13.00 -10.08 2.61
C ASP A 47 -11.49 -9.84 2.81
N ARG A 48 -10.65 -10.50 2.01
CA ARG A 48 -9.19 -10.30 2.02
C ARG A 48 -8.80 -8.93 1.50
N LEU A 49 -9.51 -8.39 0.51
CA LEU A 49 -9.31 -7.02 0.03
C LEU A 49 -9.67 -6.00 1.11
N ILE A 50 -10.81 -6.19 1.80
CA ILE A 50 -11.24 -5.32 2.90
C ILE A 50 -10.19 -5.36 4.02
N ALA A 51 -9.78 -6.57 4.45
CA ALA A 51 -8.76 -6.74 5.48
C ALA A 51 -7.39 -6.13 5.10
N LEU A 52 -7.00 -6.20 3.83
CA LEU A 52 -5.81 -5.51 3.33
C LEU A 52 -5.96 -4.00 3.44
N GLY A 53 -7.11 -3.45 3.05
CA GLY A 53 -7.42 -2.03 3.13
C GLY A 53 -7.37 -1.50 4.56
N GLU A 54 -8.02 -2.19 5.49
CA GLU A 54 -8.00 -1.86 6.93
C GLU A 54 -6.59 -1.89 7.49
N TYR A 55 -5.87 -2.99 7.29
CA TYR A 55 -4.49 -3.13 7.77
C TYR A 55 -3.57 -2.05 7.20
N ALA A 56 -3.63 -1.82 5.88
CA ALA A 56 -2.78 -0.82 5.23
C ALA A 56 -3.13 0.59 5.71
N SER A 57 -4.41 0.90 5.90
CA SER A 57 -4.86 2.20 6.39
C SER A 57 -4.30 2.49 7.78
N ASP A 58 -4.47 1.56 8.74
CA ASP A 58 -3.92 1.69 10.09
C ASP A 58 -2.42 1.95 10.07
N ARG A 59 -1.66 1.12 9.33
CA ARG A 59 -0.20 1.27 9.24
C ARG A 59 0.21 2.58 8.58
N THR A 60 -0.51 3.03 7.55
CA THR A 60 -0.19 4.32 6.89
C THR A 60 -0.54 5.53 7.74
N VAL A 61 -1.57 5.44 8.59
CA VAL A 61 -1.89 6.46 9.59
C VAL A 61 -0.81 6.53 10.67
N ASP A 62 -0.34 5.39 11.20
CA ASP A 62 0.80 5.38 12.13
C ASP A 62 2.02 6.06 11.51
N ILE A 63 2.34 5.74 10.25
CA ILE A 63 3.47 6.34 9.53
C ILE A 63 3.29 7.85 9.35
N LEU A 64 2.08 8.30 9.05
CA LEU A 64 1.76 9.71 8.92
C LEU A 64 1.93 10.45 10.25
N LEU A 65 1.43 9.89 11.36
CA LEU A 65 1.48 10.53 12.67
C LEU A 65 2.89 10.53 13.27
N ASP A 66 3.61 9.43 13.17
CA ASP A 66 4.93 9.27 13.78
C ASP A 66 6.06 9.90 12.96
N TYR A 67 5.92 9.94 11.62
CA TYR A 67 7.00 10.34 10.72
C TYR A 67 6.63 11.43 9.71
N GLY A 68 5.36 11.83 9.61
CA GLY A 68 4.90 12.88 8.69
C GLY A 68 4.86 12.45 7.21
N PHE A 69 4.98 11.16 6.90
CA PHE A 69 4.97 10.68 5.52
C PHE A 69 3.59 10.19 5.10
N HIS A 70 3.01 10.85 4.10
CA HIS A 70 1.76 10.40 3.50
C HIS A 70 2.02 9.24 2.52
N ILE A 71 1.52 8.06 2.84
CA ILE A 71 1.61 6.86 2.00
C ILE A 71 0.20 6.32 1.81
N THR A 72 -0.15 5.93 0.58
CA THR A 72 -1.43 5.32 0.25
C THR A 72 -1.17 3.98 -0.42
N VAL A 73 -1.79 2.92 0.08
CA VAL A 73 -1.72 1.59 -0.53
C VAL A 73 -2.91 1.41 -1.45
N MET A 74 -2.64 1.11 -2.72
CA MET A 74 -3.64 1.02 -3.78
C MET A 74 -3.70 -0.40 -4.36
N PRO A 75 -4.72 -1.19 -4.02
CA PRO A 75 -4.95 -2.50 -4.63
C PRO A 75 -5.53 -2.30 -6.04
N VAL A 76 -4.69 -2.39 -7.06
CA VAL A 76 -5.09 -2.06 -8.45
C VAL A 76 -4.71 -3.11 -9.47
N VAL A 77 -4.02 -4.18 -9.11
CA VAL A 77 -3.59 -5.17 -10.11
C VAL A 77 -4.32 -6.47 -9.92
N ARG A 78 -5.28 -6.76 -10.82
CA ARG A 78 -5.89 -8.09 -10.93
C ARG A 78 -5.17 -8.81 -12.06
N ASN A 79 -4.44 -9.88 -11.77
CA ASN A 79 -3.73 -10.69 -12.78
C ASN A 79 -2.78 -9.90 -13.72
N GLY A 80 -2.14 -8.84 -13.24
CA GLY A 80 -1.23 -8.01 -14.03
C GLY A 80 -1.88 -6.84 -14.77
N GLU A 81 -3.20 -6.71 -14.72
CA GLU A 81 -3.93 -5.60 -15.36
C GLU A 81 -4.34 -4.53 -14.34
N PRO A 82 -4.17 -3.23 -14.65
CA PRO A 82 -4.73 -2.15 -13.86
C PRO A 82 -6.25 -2.26 -13.81
N VAL A 83 -6.80 -2.45 -12.61
CA VAL A 83 -8.20 -2.23 -12.30
C VAL A 83 -8.40 -0.72 -12.37
N VAL A 84 -8.85 -0.26 -13.53
CA VAL A 84 -9.26 1.13 -13.74
C VAL A 84 -10.41 1.39 -12.76
N ALA A 85 -10.22 2.36 -11.86
CA ALA A 85 -11.27 2.88 -11.00
C ALA A 85 -12.30 3.66 -11.83
#